data_AF-A0A402BFV5-F1
#
_entry.id   AF-A0A402BFV5-F1
#
_cell.length_a   1.000
_cell.length_b   1.000
_cell.length_c   1.000
_cell.angle_alpha   90.00
_cell.angle_beta   90.00
_cell.angle_gamma   90.00
#
_symmetry.space_group_name_H-M   'P 1'
#
loop_
_entity.id
_entity.type
_entity.pdbx_description
1 polymer ?
#
loop_
_entity_poly.entity_id
_entity_poly.type
_entity_poly.pdbx_seq_one_letter_code
_entity_poly.pdbx_strand_id
1 'polypeptide(L)'
;MLSIDLKARHTLLENKLAELQKRVEELRIKENTEFMEEDLEESAAHASDTELEEAMLREELKLLHDIKNAIRRIDEGKYGYCQVCGQPIPVKRLDALPWAELCVKDQQESEKHHYHEVAT
;
A
#
# COMPACT_ATOMS: atom_id res chain seq x y z
N MET A 1 -25.15 -6.16 15.27
CA MET A 1 -24.57 -5.66 14.01
C MET A 1 -23.15 -5.22 14.29
N LEU A 2 -22.16 -5.71 13.54
CA LEU A 2 -20.79 -5.19 13.61
C LEU A 2 -20.80 -3.80 12.97
N SER A 3 -20.83 -2.75 13.79
CA SER A 3 -20.66 -1.37 13.33
C SER A 3 -19.18 -1.03 13.24
N ILE A 4 -18.77 -0.34 12.17
CA ILE A 4 -17.40 0.16 12.01
C ILE A 4 -17.23 1.38 12.92
N ASP A 5 -16.29 1.31 13.86
CA ASP A 5 -15.84 2.49 14.61
C ASP A 5 -14.91 3.33 13.74
N LEU A 6 -15.44 4.37 13.11
CA LEU A 6 -14.69 5.25 12.22
C LEU A 6 -13.60 6.04 12.94
N LYS A 7 -13.77 6.38 14.23
CA LYS A 7 -12.75 7.11 14.99
C LYS A 7 -11.56 6.21 15.28
N ALA A 8 -11.82 5.01 15.80
CA ALA A 8 -10.77 4.02 16.03
C ALA A 8 -10.04 3.67 14.72
N ARG A 9 -10.80 3.58 13.62
CA ARG A 9 -10.25 3.32 12.29
C ARG A 9 -9.36 4.44 11.78
N HIS A 10 -9.78 5.69 11.95
CA HIS A 10 -9.01 6.86 11.55
C HIS A 10 -7.67 6.89 12.29
N THR A 11 -7.68 6.77 13.62
CA THR A 11 -6.47 6.74 14.44
C THR A 11 -5.53 5.59 14.05
N LEU A 12 -6.09 4.39 13.77
CA LEU A 12 -5.29 3.26 13.29
C LEU A 12 -4.57 3.59 11.97
N LEU A 13 -5.28 4.18 11.01
CA LEU A 13 -4.73 4.53 9.70
C LEU A 13 -3.70 5.65 9.80
N GLU A 14 -3.92 6.67 10.65
CA GLU A 14 -2.93 7.74 10.89
C GLU A 14 -1.63 7.21 11.49
N ASN A 15 -1.73 6.33 12.49
CA ASN A 15 -0.54 5.70 13.07
C ASN A 15 0.22 4.88 12.03
N LYS A 16 -0.51 4.14 11.18
CA LYS A 16 0.10 3.33 10.12
C LYS A 16 0.75 4.20 9.03
N LEU A 17 0.11 5.33 8.71
CA LEU A 17 0.65 6.32 7.77
C LEU A 17 1.99 6.86 8.27
N ALA A 18 2.05 7.29 9.54
CA ALA A 18 3.29 7.81 10.13
C ALA A 18 4.41 6.75 10.16
N GLU A 19 4.09 5.50 10.48
CA GLU A 19 5.02 4.38 10.45
C GLU A 19 5.60 4.14 9.05
N LEU A 20 4.75 4.12 8.02
CA LEU A 20 5.18 3.93 6.63
C LEU A 20 5.97 5.11 6.08
N GLN A 21 5.59 6.34 6.43
CA GLN A 21 6.35 7.53 6.03
C GLN A 21 7.78 7.48 6.54
N LYS A 22 7.99 6.99 7.77
CA LYS A 22 9.32 6.81 8.34
C LYS A 22 10.13 5.76 7.58
N ARG A 23 9.52 4.61 7.24
CA ARG A 23 10.18 3.54 6.49
C ARG A 23 10.57 3.96 5.07
N VAL A 24 9.68 4.65 4.37
CA VAL A 24 9.97 5.21 3.03
C VAL A 24 11.14 6.18 3.07
N GLU A 25 11.23 7.03 4.10
CA GLU A 25 12.35 7.94 4.27
C GLU A 25 13.67 7.20 4.57
N GLU A 26 13.63 6.18 5.43
CA GLU A 26 14.80 5.34 5.74
C GLU A 26 15.34 4.64 4.49
N LEU A 27 14.46 4.09 3.63
CA LEU A 27 14.85 3.46 2.36
C LEU A 27 15.49 4.46 1.39
N ARG A 28 14.96 5.68 1.30
CA ARG A 28 15.52 6.74 0.44
C ARG A 28 16.90 7.22 0.88
N ILE A 29 17.13 7.29 2.18
CA ILE A 29 18.45 7.64 2.72
C ILE A 29 19.45 6.54 2.38
N LYS A 30 19.05 5.27 2.54
CA LYS A 30 19.89 4.10 2.25
C LYS A 30 20.33 4.06 0.78
N GLU A 31 19.38 4.20 -0.14
CA GLU A 31 19.63 4.30 -1.58
C GLU A 31 20.68 5.37 -1.88
N ASN A 32 20.50 6.59 -1.36
CA ASN A 32 21.43 7.69 -1.61
C ASN A 32 22.83 7.48 -1.00
N THR A 33 22.96 6.72 0.09
CA THR A 33 24.27 6.38 0.67
C THR A 33 25.01 5.31 -0.11
N GLU A 34 24.31 4.30 -0.64
CA GLU A 34 24.91 3.21 -1.41
C GLU A 34 25.45 3.70 -2.76
N PHE A 35 24.77 4.66 -3.40
CA PHE A 35 25.29 5.35 -4.59
C PHE A 35 26.61 6.12 -4.37
N MET A 36 26.99 6.43 -3.13
CA MET A 36 28.24 7.16 -2.82
C MET A 36 29.44 6.24 -2.56
N GLU A 37 29.22 4.94 -2.32
CA GLU A 37 30.25 3.99 -1.87
C GLU A 37 30.66 2.96 -2.95
N GLU A 38 30.14 3.04 -4.18
CA GLU A 38 30.44 2.05 -5.23
C GLU A 38 31.92 2.01 -5.65
N ASP A 39 32.59 0.91 -5.26
CA ASP A 39 33.83 0.40 -5.85
C ASP A 39 33.47 -0.68 -6.90
N LEU A 40 34.04 -0.58 -8.11
CA LEU A 40 33.58 -1.24 -9.35
C LEU A 40 33.66 -2.78 -9.42
N GLU A 41 33.99 -3.49 -8.34
CA GLU A 41 34.32 -4.94 -8.38
C GLU A 41 33.17 -5.91 -8.01
N GLU A 42 31.99 -5.42 -7.60
CA GLU A 42 30.86 -6.29 -7.14
C GLU A 42 29.55 -6.09 -7.94
N SER A 43 29.67 -5.74 -9.23
CA SER A 43 28.57 -5.24 -10.07
C SER A 43 27.32 -6.13 -10.24
N ALA A 44 27.41 -7.47 -10.14
CA ALA A 44 26.26 -8.35 -10.41
C ALA A 44 25.39 -8.66 -9.18
N ALA A 45 25.98 -8.70 -7.98
CA ALA A 45 25.23 -8.91 -6.73
C ALA A 45 24.48 -7.63 -6.34
N HIS A 46 25.15 -6.47 -6.43
CA HIS A 46 24.56 -5.16 -6.17
C HIS A 46 23.33 -4.88 -7.05
N ALA A 47 23.37 -5.22 -8.34
CA ALA A 47 22.23 -5.00 -9.24
C ALA A 47 20.95 -5.72 -8.79
N SER A 48 21.06 -6.98 -8.33
CA SER A 48 19.90 -7.75 -7.85
C SER A 48 19.37 -7.22 -6.52
N ASP A 49 20.25 -6.73 -5.64
CA ASP A 49 19.84 -6.17 -4.34
C ASP A 49 19.12 -4.83 -4.53
N THR A 50 19.61 -3.97 -5.44
CA THR A 50 18.92 -2.72 -5.80
C THR A 50 17.52 -2.98 -6.39
N GLU A 51 17.36 -3.96 -7.28
CA GLU A 51 16.05 -4.29 -7.86
C GLU A 51 15.01 -4.73 -6.79
N LEU A 52 15.45 -5.48 -5.78
CA LEU A 52 14.61 -5.89 -4.65
C LEU A 52 14.20 -4.69 -3.79
N GLU A 53 15.14 -3.80 -3.48
CA GLU A 53 14.90 -2.61 -2.67
C GLU A 53 13.94 -1.63 -3.35
N GLU A 54 14.10 -1.42 -4.65
CA GLU A 54 13.15 -0.63 -5.43
C GLU A 54 11.75 -1.26 -5.42
N ALA A 55 11.65 -2.59 -5.54
CA ALA A 55 10.36 -3.28 -5.50
C ALA A 55 9.69 -3.10 -4.13
N MET A 56 10.46 -3.17 -3.04
CA MET A 56 9.97 -2.89 -1.69
C MET A 56 9.50 -1.43 -1.56
N LEU A 57 10.28 -0.47 -2.04
CA LEU A 57 9.91 0.95 -2.01
C LEU A 57 8.62 1.22 -2.80
N ARG A 58 8.48 0.61 -3.98
CA ARG A 58 7.25 0.70 -4.80
C ARG A 58 6.02 0.20 -4.03
N GLU A 59 6.14 -0.93 -3.33
CA GLU A 59 5.03 -1.48 -2.55
C GLU A 59 4.70 -0.60 -1.33
N GLU A 60 5.71 -0.06 -0.64
CA GLU A 60 5.48 0.86 0.48
C GLU A 60 4.79 2.17 0.04
N LEU A 61 5.20 2.72 -1.10
CA LEU A 61 4.57 3.92 -1.68
C LEU A 61 3.12 3.67 -2.09
N LYS A 62 2.84 2.51 -2.67
CA LYS A 62 1.47 2.10 -3.00
C LYS A 62 0.61 1.98 -1.75
N LEU A 63 1.10 1.29 -0.72
CA LEU A 63 0.38 1.16 0.54
C LEU A 63 0.15 2.52 1.23
N LEU A 64 1.13 3.41 1.17
CA LEU A 64 1.01 4.78 1.67
C LEU A 64 -0.07 5.57 0.94
N HIS A 65 -0.21 5.38 -0.38
CA HIS A 65 -1.32 5.94 -1.16
C HIS A 65 -2.67 5.39 -0.70
N ASP A 66 -2.80 4.06 -0.59
CA ASP A 66 -4.03 3.38 -0.19
C ASP A 66 -4.51 3.84 1.20
N ILE A 67 -3.58 3.99 2.15
CA ILE A 67 -3.91 4.47 3.51
C ILE A 67 -4.38 5.93 3.48
N LYS A 68 -3.72 6.81 2.73
CA LYS A 68 -4.17 8.20 2.58
C LYS A 68 -5.57 8.26 1.97
N ASN A 69 -5.85 7.43 0.97
CA ASN A 69 -7.18 7.38 0.38
C ASN A 69 -8.21 6.83 1.37
N ALA A 70 -7.86 5.81 2.15
CA ALA A 70 -8.74 5.28 3.19
C ALA A 70 -9.11 6.34 4.25
N ILE A 71 -8.15 7.15 4.71
CA ILE A 71 -8.39 8.28 5.62
C ILE A 71 -9.34 9.30 4.97
N ARG A 72 -9.02 9.76 3.76
CA ARG A 72 -9.89 10.69 3.01
C ARG A 72 -11.33 10.16 2.90
N ARG A 73 -11.49 8.86 2.66
CA ARG A 73 -12.80 8.23 2.55
C ARG A 73 -13.54 8.15 3.88
N ILE A 74 -12.85 8.10 5.01
CA ILE A 74 -13.48 8.26 6.33
C ILE A 74 -14.03 9.69 6.44
N ASP A 75 -13.23 10.69 6.09
CA ASP A 75 -13.62 12.11 6.15
C ASP A 75 -14.82 12.42 5.24
N GLU A 76 -14.87 11.79 4.07
CA GLU A 76 -15.98 11.91 3.11
C GLU A 76 -17.21 11.05 3.47
N GLY A 77 -17.14 10.22 4.52
CA GLY A 77 -18.23 9.30 4.89
C GLY A 77 -18.45 8.14 3.91
N LYS A 78 -17.45 7.82 3.07
CA LYS A 78 -17.49 6.76 2.06
C LYS A 78 -16.70 5.50 2.45
N TYR A 79 -16.10 5.50 3.63
CA TYR A 79 -15.32 4.37 4.13
C TYR A 79 -16.20 3.13 4.32
N GLY A 80 -15.66 1.96 3.98
CA GLY A 80 -16.35 0.68 4.11
C GLY A 80 -17.26 0.30 2.94
N TYR A 81 -17.29 1.08 1.85
CA TYR A 81 -17.99 0.74 0.61
C TYR A 81 -17.01 0.49 -0.53
N CYS A 82 -17.32 -0.41 -1.46
CA CYS A 82 -16.46 -0.67 -2.60
C CYS A 82 -16.47 0.51 -3.57
N GLN A 83 -15.31 0.95 -4.05
CA GLN A 83 -15.23 2.04 -5.03
C GLN A 83 -15.79 1.68 -6.42
N VAL A 84 -15.82 0.40 -6.77
CA VAL A 84 -16.29 -0.09 -8.07
C VAL A 84 -17.80 -0.32 -8.06
N CYS A 85 -18.28 -1.23 -7.21
CA CYS A 85 -19.69 -1.60 -7.20
C CYS A 85 -20.56 -0.87 -6.16
N GLY A 86 -19.97 -0.05 -5.28
CA GLY A 86 -20.67 0.63 -4.19
C GLY A 86 -21.15 -0.28 -3.05
N GLN A 87 -20.92 -1.60 -3.12
CA GLN A 87 -21.38 -2.53 -2.10
C GLN A 87 -20.56 -2.45 -0.80
N PRO A 88 -21.14 -2.74 0.37
CA PRO A 88 -20.40 -2.78 1.63
C PRO A 88 -19.22 -3.77 1.56
N ILE A 89 -18.05 -3.32 1.99
CA ILE A 89 -16.88 -4.17 2.19
C ILE A 89 -17.08 -4.93 3.51
N PRO A 90 -16.90 -6.26 3.55
CA PRO A 90 -17.05 -7.02 4.79
C PRO A 90 -16.18 -6.48 5.91
N VAL A 91 -16.74 -6.27 7.10
CA VAL A 91 -16.00 -5.74 8.26
C VAL A 91 -14.76 -6.58 8.55
N LYS A 92 -14.83 -7.91 8.47
CA LYS A 92 -13.67 -8.81 8.62
C LYS A 92 -12.53 -8.51 7.64
N ARG A 93 -12.85 -8.09 6.41
CA ARG A 93 -11.84 -7.68 5.41
C ARG A 93 -11.21 -6.36 5.80
N LEU A 94 -12.01 -5.39 6.26
CA LEU A 94 -11.47 -4.12 6.76
C LEU A 94 -10.63 -4.36 8.01
N ASP A 95 -11.03 -5.23 8.93
CA ASP A 95 -10.24 -5.55 10.14
C ASP A 95 -8.86 -6.13 9.79
N ALA A 96 -8.78 -6.95 8.73
CA ALA A 96 -7.52 -7.48 8.22
C ALA A 96 -6.73 -6.44 7.39
N LEU A 97 -7.43 -5.66 6.56
CA LEU A 97 -6.88 -4.68 5.63
C LEU A 97 -7.66 -3.35 5.74
N PRO A 98 -7.30 -2.48 6.71
CA PRO A 98 -8.00 -1.22 6.96
C PRO A 98 -8.03 -0.27 5.77
N TRP A 99 -7.10 -0.40 4.82
CA TRP A 99 -7.00 0.40 3.61
C TRP A 99 -7.71 -0.22 2.40
N ALA A 100 -8.43 -1.34 2.56
CA ALA A 100 -9.09 -2.00 1.44
C ALA A 100 -10.12 -1.10 0.74
N GLU A 101 -9.97 -0.94 -0.57
CA GLU A 101 -10.83 -0.09 -1.40
C GLU A 101 -11.92 -0.83 -2.15
N LEU A 102 -11.65 -2.11 -2.42
CA LEU A 102 -12.50 -3.00 -3.20
C LEU A 102 -13.09 -4.12 -2.35
N CYS A 103 -14.30 -4.54 -2.71
CA CYS A 103 -14.84 -5.80 -2.24
C CYS A 103 -14.03 -6.97 -2.83
N VAL A 104 -14.14 -8.16 -2.25
CA VAL A 104 -13.38 -9.34 -2.71
C VAL A 104 -13.62 -9.63 -4.19
N LYS A 105 -14.87 -9.49 -4.66
CA LYS A 105 -15.24 -9.75 -6.05
C LYS A 105 -14.54 -8.81 -7.02
N ASP A 106 -14.60 -7.50 -6.77
CA ASP A 106 -14.00 -6.49 -7.66
C ASP A 106 -12.46 -6.49 -7.54
N GLN A 107 -11.92 -6.82 -6.36
CA GLN A 107 -10.49 -7.05 -6.19
C GLN A 107 -10.01 -8.17 -7.12
N GLN A 108 -10.65 -9.34 -7.05
CA GLN A 108 -10.30 -10.49 -7.88
C GLN A 108 -10.41 -10.19 -9.37
N GLU A 109 -11.39 -9.38 -9.78
CA GLU A 109 -11.53 -8.99 -11.18
C GLU A 109 -10.41 -8.05 -11.61
N SER A 110 -10.09 -7.04 -10.80
CA SER A 110 -8.97 -6.13 -11.08
C SER A 110 -7.63 -6.86 -11.22
N GLU A 111 -7.38 -7.87 -10.40
CA GLU A 111 -6.15 -8.68 -10.44
C GLU A 111 -6.07 -9.48 -11.74
N LYS A 112 -7.17 -10.10 -12.20
CA LYS A 112 -7.19 -10.83 -13.48
C LYS A 112 -6.92 -9.92 -14.68
N HIS A 113 -7.50 -8.71 -14.69
CA HIS A 113 -7.26 -7.72 -15.74
C HIS A 113 -5.79 -7.30 -15.76
N HIS A 114 -5.23 -7.01 -14.60
CA HIS A 114 -3.81 -6.68 -14.46
C HIS A 114 -2.93 -7.80 -15.02
N TYR A 115 -3.19 -9.09 -14.71
CA TYR A 115 -2.44 -10.20 -15.29
C TYR A 115 -2.53 -10.29 -16.82
N HIS A 116 -3.63 -9.84 -17.44
CA HIS A 116 -3.75 -9.79 -18.91
C HIS A 116 -2.94 -8.64 -19.52
N GLU A 117 -2.86 -7.49 -18.84
CA GLU A 117 -2.12 -6.31 -19.29
C GLU A 117 -0.60 -6.51 -19.23
N VAL A 118 -0.08 -7.21 -18.21
CA VAL A 118 1.37 -7.47 -18.10
C VAL A 118 1.83 -8.64 -18.97
N ALA A 119 0.91 -9.49 -19.45
CA ALA A 119 1.22 -10.64 -20.30
C ALA A 119 1.22 -10.34 -21.81
N THR A 120 0.98 -9.08 -22.21
CA THR A 120 0.96 -8.62 -23.60
C THR A 120 2.14 -7.68 -23.87
#